data_AF-A0A6N7W8T2-F1
#
_entry.id   AF-A0A6N7W8T2-F1
#
_cell.length_a   1.000
_cell.length_b   1.000
_cell.length_c   1.000
_cell.angle_alpha   90.00
_cell.angle_beta   90.00
_cell.angle_gamma   90.00
#
_symmetry.space_group_name_H-M   'P 1'
#
loop_
_entity.id
_entity.type
_entity.pdbx_description
1 polymer ?
#
loop_
_entity_poly.entity_id
_entity_poly.type
_entity_poly.pdbx_seq_one_letter_code
_entity_poly.pdbx_strand_id
1 'polypeptide(L)'
;MIAQNPSCPPEVRARIASEAAVQPPLRQSAFPARQAPVPEPYQPTPTMMPAPLPTAGAAAPTPARRPMSTIAVVGLTALAVTLVAIVLAVILWPRGSGESIPVADGTQSSQSQGASGTASDNSGQSEDSQQTAPVQELEQSPQRYVRPAPANALREAKVDTPSKNISCELRSDGAYCSIKDRDFGSGGCSADATWYSIATTTQGVEERCGQSFLGNVGDRFYELQYGQTTVNGDFACTVEETGMTCWNQKTGAGFTLARAGYQTF
;
A
#
# COMPACT_ATOMS: atom_id res chain seq x y z
N MET A 1 19.33 12.19 -10.44
CA MET A 1 19.79 13.42 -9.75
C MET A 1 18.97 13.54 -8.48
N ILE A 2 19.59 13.62 -7.31
CA ILE A 2 18.84 13.88 -6.08
C ILE A 2 18.39 15.33 -6.13
N ALA A 3 17.09 15.61 -6.01
CA ALA A 3 16.63 16.98 -5.84
C ALA A 3 17.07 17.48 -4.45
N GLN A 4 18.33 17.93 -4.33
CA GLN A 4 18.88 18.50 -3.11
C GLN A 4 18.51 19.98 -3.05
N ASN A 5 17.75 20.34 -2.01
CA ASN A 5 17.22 21.67 -1.82
C ASN A 5 18.32 22.68 -1.38
N PRO A 6 18.50 23.82 -2.06
CA PRO A 6 19.43 24.88 -1.66
C PRO A 6 19.05 25.59 -0.34
N SER A 7 17.87 25.33 0.22
CA SER A 7 17.40 25.90 1.49
C SER A 7 17.80 25.10 2.74
N CYS A 8 18.62 24.04 2.60
CA CYS A 8 19.17 23.34 3.75
C CYS A 8 20.09 24.26 4.58
N PRO A 9 19.91 24.36 5.91
CA PRO A 9 20.90 24.97 6.78
C PRO A 9 22.28 24.31 6.53
N PRO A 10 23.38 25.08 6.47
CA PRO A 10 24.70 24.55 6.12
C PRO A 10 25.15 23.40 7.04
N GLU A 11 24.66 23.39 8.28
CA GLU A 11 24.94 22.34 9.28
C GLU A 11 24.33 20.97 8.91
N VAL A 12 23.15 20.94 8.29
CA VAL A 12 22.49 19.71 7.85
C VAL A 12 23.15 19.18 6.58
N ARG A 13 23.53 20.10 5.67
CA ARG A 13 24.31 19.76 4.47
C ARG A 13 25.67 19.14 4.81
N ALA A 14 26.32 19.64 5.86
CA ALA A 14 27.58 19.09 6.34
C ALA A 14 27.44 17.66 6.89
N ARG A 15 26.35 17.35 7.62
CA ARG A 15 26.08 15.99 8.12
C ARG A 15 25.85 15.01 6.98
N ILE A 16 25.00 15.36 6.01
CA ILE A 16 24.69 14.48 4.85
C ILE A 16 25.95 14.25 3.98
N ALA A 17 26.77 15.28 3.76
CA ALA A 17 28.03 15.14 3.02
C ALA A 17 29.08 14.31 3.79
N SER A 18 29.10 14.40 5.13
CA SER A 18 30.00 13.60 5.95
C SER A 18 29.62 12.12 5.99
N GLU A 19 28.34 11.77 5.94
CA GLU A 19 27.89 10.37 5.87
C GLU A 19 28.17 9.73 4.49
N ALA A 20 28.06 10.50 3.40
CA ALA A 20 28.41 10.02 2.07
C ALA A 20 29.93 9.81 1.85
N ALA A 21 30.78 10.49 2.63
CA ALA A 21 32.23 10.36 2.57
C ALA A 21 32.81 9.19 3.40
N VAL A 22 31.97 8.49 4.18
CA VAL A 22 32.37 7.34 5.02
C VAL A 22 31.93 6.01 4.38
N GLN A 23 32.07 5.88 3.06
CA GLN A 23 32.16 4.56 2.45
C GLN A 23 33.63 4.24 2.17
N PRO A 24 34.31 3.46 3.03
CA PRO A 24 35.61 2.91 2.67
C PRO A 24 35.43 1.87 1.56
N PRO A 25 36.40 1.70 0.64
CA PRO A 25 36.33 0.66 -0.36
C PRO A 25 36.31 -0.71 0.33
N LEU A 26 35.49 -1.63 -0.18
CA LEU A 26 35.43 -3.03 0.25
C LEU A 26 36.83 -3.65 0.23
N ARG A 27 37.51 -3.65 1.38
CA ARG A 27 38.70 -4.47 1.62
C ARG A 27 38.27 -5.75 2.33
N GLN A 28 38.34 -6.85 1.59
CA GLN A 28 38.42 -8.18 2.15
C GLN A 28 39.63 -8.26 3.08
N SER A 29 39.42 -8.45 4.37
CA SER A 29 40.49 -8.76 5.33
C SER A 29 39.91 -9.58 6.48
N ALA A 30 40.56 -10.70 6.74
CA ALA A 30 40.18 -11.76 7.66
C ALA A 30 39.92 -11.28 9.09
N PHE A 31 38.94 -11.93 9.74
CA PHE A 31 38.60 -11.73 11.15
C PHE A 31 39.75 -12.15 12.08
N PRO A 32 40.26 -11.27 12.96
CA PRO A 32 40.86 -11.74 14.20
C PRO A 32 39.75 -11.97 15.23
N ALA A 33 39.79 -13.11 15.90
CA ALA A 33 38.93 -13.44 17.03
C ALA A 33 39.02 -12.33 18.10
N ARG A 34 37.93 -11.59 18.33
CA ARG A 34 37.83 -10.67 19.46
C ARG A 34 37.58 -11.47 20.74
N GLN A 35 38.46 -11.25 21.70
CA GLN A 35 38.39 -11.74 23.07
C GLN A 35 37.13 -11.20 23.77
N ALA A 36 36.58 -11.99 24.67
CA ALA A 36 35.43 -11.63 25.50
C ALA A 36 35.75 -10.40 26.38
N PRO A 37 34.78 -9.50 26.63
CA PRO A 37 34.97 -8.35 27.49
C PRO A 37 35.14 -8.78 28.96
N VAL A 38 36.15 -8.20 29.62
CA VAL A 38 36.41 -8.31 31.06
C VAL A 38 35.34 -7.50 31.82
N PRO A 39 34.73 -8.01 32.90
CA PRO A 39 33.77 -7.24 33.69
C PRO A 39 34.49 -6.13 34.47
N GLU A 40 34.03 -4.90 34.29
CA GLU A 40 34.49 -3.71 35.01
C GLU A 40 34.06 -3.76 36.50
N PRO A 41 34.90 -3.33 37.46
CA PRO A 41 34.51 -3.27 38.87
C PRO A 41 33.46 -2.18 39.12
N TYR A 42 32.41 -2.59 39.82
CA TYR A 42 31.23 -1.81 40.21
C TYR A 42 31.62 -0.51 40.96
N GLN A 43 31.31 0.66 40.39
CA GLN A 43 31.34 1.92 41.13
C GLN A 43 30.02 2.11 41.91
N PRO A 44 30.05 2.54 43.18
CA PRO A 44 28.83 2.83 43.94
C PRO A 44 28.13 4.07 43.38
N THR A 45 26.84 3.93 43.12
CA THR A 45 25.93 5.00 42.70
C THR A 45 25.82 6.09 43.78
N PRO A 46 25.83 7.38 43.42
CA PRO A 46 25.50 8.44 44.37
C PRO A 46 24.02 8.37 44.74
N THR A 47 23.75 8.37 46.04
CA THR A 47 22.40 8.40 46.64
C THR A 47 21.70 9.71 46.25
N MET A 48 20.73 9.66 45.34
CA MET A 48 19.80 10.77 45.12
C MET A 48 18.86 10.89 46.32
N MET A 49 18.84 12.07 46.93
CA MET A 49 17.85 12.45 47.95
C MET A 49 16.44 12.45 47.32
N PRO A 50 15.39 12.03 48.06
CA PRO A 50 14.03 12.13 47.56
C PRO A 50 13.60 13.60 47.45
N ALA A 51 13.05 13.97 46.30
CA ALA A 51 12.43 15.26 46.08
C ALA A 51 11.18 15.43 46.98
N PRO A 52 10.89 16.64 47.47
CA PRO A 52 9.68 16.89 48.26
C PRO A 52 8.42 16.73 47.39
N LEU A 53 7.36 16.17 47.99
CA LEU A 53 6.05 15.99 47.37
C LEU A 53 5.46 17.34 46.92
N PRO A 54 4.83 17.42 45.74
CA PRO A 54 4.02 18.58 45.38
C PRO A 54 2.73 18.60 46.22
N THR A 55 2.53 19.71 46.90
CA THR A 55 1.33 20.08 47.65
C THR A 55 0.12 20.09 46.72
N ALA A 56 -0.94 19.38 47.09
CA ALA A 56 -2.23 19.42 46.42
C ALA A 56 -2.77 20.86 46.42
N GLY A 57 -2.88 21.46 45.24
CA GLY A 57 -3.38 22.81 45.04
C GLY A 57 -4.20 22.91 43.77
N ALA A 58 -5.44 23.37 43.94
CA ALA A 58 -6.39 23.85 42.94
C ALA A 58 -7.07 22.81 42.03
N ALA A 59 -8.35 22.58 42.34
CA ALA A 59 -9.34 22.01 41.45
C ALA A 59 -9.38 22.73 40.09
N ALA A 60 -9.29 21.97 39.01
CA ALA A 60 -9.58 22.47 37.67
C ALA A 60 -11.10 22.67 37.49
N PRO A 61 -11.56 23.76 36.85
CA PRO A 61 -12.97 23.96 36.55
C PRO A 61 -13.46 22.92 35.53
N THR A 62 -14.66 22.40 35.81
CA THR A 62 -15.43 21.48 34.97
C THR A 62 -15.61 22.01 33.54
N PRO A 63 -15.45 21.18 32.49
CA PRO A 63 -15.81 21.58 31.14
C PRO A 63 -17.33 21.75 31.05
N ALA A 64 -17.77 22.97 30.75
CA ALA A 64 -19.15 23.29 30.43
C ALA A 64 -19.61 22.48 29.21
N ARG A 65 -20.60 21.60 29.39
CA ARG A 65 -21.30 20.90 28.31
C ARG A 65 -21.98 21.93 27.42
N ARG A 66 -21.53 22.06 26.16
CA ARG A 66 -22.28 22.79 25.12
C ARG A 66 -23.57 22.01 24.80
N PRO A 67 -24.73 22.66 24.72
CA PRO A 67 -25.96 21.99 24.31
C PRO A 67 -25.88 21.63 22.82
N MET A 68 -26.11 20.37 22.50
CA MET A 68 -26.26 19.90 21.12
C MET A 68 -27.47 20.58 20.48
N SER A 69 -27.21 21.30 19.38
CA SER A 69 -28.24 21.86 18.51
C SER A 69 -29.11 20.73 17.93
N THR A 70 -30.40 20.77 18.25
CA THR A 70 -31.46 19.84 17.82
C THR A 70 -31.78 19.92 16.32
N ILE A 71 -31.03 20.69 15.53
CA ILE A 71 -31.28 20.94 14.11
C ILE A 71 -30.72 19.81 13.22
N ALA A 72 -29.79 18.98 13.71
CA ALA A 72 -29.16 17.92 12.91
C ALA A 72 -29.94 16.58 12.86
N VAL A 73 -30.95 16.38 13.72
CA VAL A 73 -31.71 15.10 13.78
C VAL A 73 -32.86 15.05 12.76
N VAL A 74 -33.39 16.20 12.33
CA VAL A 74 -34.54 16.27 11.41
C VAL A 74 -34.12 16.07 9.94
N GLY A 75 -32.88 16.42 9.56
CA GLY A 75 -32.39 16.26 8.19
C GLY A 75 -32.09 14.80 7.80
N LEU A 76 -31.70 13.97 8.77
CA LEU A 76 -31.25 12.60 8.52
C LEU A 76 -32.41 11.61 8.34
N THR A 77 -33.56 11.88 8.96
CA THR A 77 -34.78 11.06 8.82
C THR A 77 -35.48 11.27 7.49
N ALA A 78 -35.52 12.51 6.98
CA ALA A 78 -36.12 12.82 5.68
C ALA A 78 -35.34 12.19 4.50
N LEU A 79 -34.00 12.16 4.60
CA LEU A 79 -33.14 11.52 3.59
C LEU A 79 -33.29 9.99 3.58
N ALA A 80 -33.43 9.36 4.75
CA ALA A 80 -33.62 7.92 4.84
C ALA A 80 -34.99 7.48 4.26
N VAL A 81 -36.06 8.22 4.56
CA VAL A 81 -37.40 7.91 4.04
C VAL A 81 -37.49 8.09 2.52
N THR A 82 -36.84 9.12 1.98
CA THR A 82 -36.80 9.35 0.53
C THR A 82 -36.00 8.27 -0.21
N LEU A 83 -34.87 7.81 0.34
CA LEU A 83 -34.10 6.71 -0.26
C LEU A 83 -34.88 5.38 -0.28
N VAL A 84 -35.59 5.05 0.81
CA VAL A 84 -36.41 3.82 0.88
C VAL A 84 -37.55 3.86 -0.14
N ALA A 85 -38.19 5.02 -0.34
CA ALA A 85 -39.26 5.17 -1.34
C ALA A 85 -38.75 4.95 -2.78
N ILE A 86 -37.56 5.46 -3.10
CA ILE A 86 -36.95 5.28 -4.44
C ILE A 86 -36.60 3.81 -4.68
N VAL A 87 -36.03 3.12 -3.69
CA VAL A 87 -35.69 1.70 -3.80
C VAL A 87 -36.95 0.85 -4.01
N LEU A 88 -38.03 1.14 -3.30
CA LEU A 88 -39.31 0.44 -3.49
C LEU A 88 -39.93 0.71 -4.87
N ALA A 89 -39.82 1.93 -5.40
CA ALA A 89 -40.29 2.25 -6.75
C ALA A 89 -39.53 1.49 -7.86
N VAL A 90 -38.21 1.30 -7.70
CA VAL A 90 -37.39 0.54 -8.66
C VAL A 90 -37.68 -0.96 -8.60
N ILE A 91 -37.95 -1.51 -7.40
CA ILE A 91 -38.24 -2.94 -7.21
C ILE A 91 -39.67 -3.28 -7.67
N LEU A 92 -40.62 -2.36 -7.48
CA LEU A 92 -42.04 -2.59 -7.76
C LEU A 92 -42.48 -2.10 -9.15
N TRP A 93 -41.58 -1.52 -9.96
CA TRP A 93 -41.90 -1.31 -11.37
C TRP A 93 -41.94 -2.64 -12.12
N PRO A 94 -43.06 -2.98 -12.78
CA PRO A 94 -43.14 -4.15 -13.63
C PRO A 94 -42.13 -3.97 -14.76
N ARG A 95 -41.25 -4.97 -14.95
CA ARG A 95 -40.50 -5.14 -16.20
C ARG A 95 -41.50 -5.43 -17.33
N GLY A 96 -42.10 -4.36 -17.85
CA GLY A 96 -43.00 -4.38 -18.99
C GLY A 96 -42.22 -4.44 -20.30
N SER A 97 -42.45 -5.52 -21.04
CA SER A 97 -42.45 -5.61 -22.50
C SER A 97 -41.27 -4.96 -23.26
N GLY A 98 -40.21 -5.75 -23.44
CA GLY A 98 -39.31 -5.59 -24.58
C GLY A 98 -40.02 -6.11 -25.83
N GLU A 99 -40.42 -5.16 -26.68
CA GLU A 99 -41.07 -5.33 -27.98
C GLU A 99 -40.16 -6.06 -28.96
N SER A 100 -40.72 -7.04 -29.68
CA SER A 100 -40.04 -7.94 -30.61
C SER A 100 -39.76 -7.27 -31.97
N ILE A 101 -38.53 -7.43 -32.47
CA ILE A 101 -38.13 -7.12 -33.85
C ILE A 101 -38.72 -8.21 -34.78
N PRO A 102 -39.40 -7.87 -35.89
CA PRO A 102 -39.93 -8.85 -36.82
C PRO A 102 -38.81 -9.33 -37.77
N VAL A 103 -38.56 -10.64 -37.81
CA VAL A 103 -37.85 -11.30 -38.91
C VAL A 103 -38.82 -12.27 -39.56
N ALA A 104 -39.08 -12.02 -40.84
CA ALA A 104 -39.96 -12.82 -41.68
C ALA A 104 -39.25 -14.08 -42.17
N ASP A 105 -39.97 -15.19 -41.98
CA ASP A 105 -40.14 -16.41 -42.77
C ASP A 105 -38.94 -17.25 -43.24
N GLY A 106 -39.06 -18.55 -42.98
CA GLY A 106 -38.10 -19.57 -43.39
C GLY A 106 -38.23 -20.93 -42.71
N THR A 107 -39.43 -21.54 -42.79
CA THR A 107 -39.64 -22.97 -43.08
C THR A 107 -39.29 -24.06 -42.03
N GLN A 108 -40.37 -24.70 -41.54
CA GLN A 108 -40.54 -26.13 -41.21
C GLN A 108 -39.74 -26.73 -40.03
N SER A 109 -40.36 -26.93 -38.86
CA SER A 109 -41.23 -28.07 -38.48
C SER A 109 -40.47 -29.33 -38.03
N SER A 110 -40.60 -29.66 -36.75
CA SER A 110 -41.19 -30.92 -36.25
C SER A 110 -40.48 -31.54 -35.04
N GLN A 111 -41.34 -32.05 -34.16
CA GLN A 111 -41.15 -32.66 -32.85
C GLN A 111 -40.41 -34.01 -32.88
N SER A 112 -39.92 -34.42 -31.70
CA SER A 112 -40.14 -35.71 -30.98
C SER A 112 -38.86 -36.08 -30.20
N GLN A 113 -38.89 -36.15 -28.86
CA GLN A 113 -39.21 -37.32 -28.02
C GLN A 113 -38.50 -38.62 -28.45
N GLY A 114 -37.70 -39.20 -27.55
CA GLY A 114 -37.23 -40.58 -27.67
C GLY A 114 -36.11 -40.92 -26.69
N ALA A 115 -36.40 -41.83 -25.75
CA ALA A 115 -35.55 -42.26 -24.66
C ALA A 115 -34.65 -43.47 -25.01
N SER A 116 -33.63 -43.67 -24.17
CA SER A 116 -32.98 -44.93 -23.76
C SER A 116 -32.17 -45.76 -24.77
N GLY A 117 -30.91 -46.01 -24.39
CA GLY A 117 -30.07 -47.10 -24.86
C GLY A 117 -28.99 -47.42 -23.81
N THR A 118 -28.98 -48.67 -23.36
CA THR A 118 -28.31 -49.22 -22.18
C THR A 118 -26.83 -49.58 -22.40
N ALA A 119 -26.09 -49.54 -21.27
CA ALA A 119 -24.76 -50.03 -20.89
C ALA A 119 -24.00 -51.10 -21.71
N SER A 120 -22.66 -51.00 -21.70
CA SER A 120 -21.68 -52.01 -21.23
C SER A 120 -20.28 -51.34 -21.27
N ASP A 121 -19.63 -51.07 -20.14
CA ASP A 121 -18.77 -51.96 -19.35
C ASP A 121 -17.43 -52.28 -20.05
N ASN A 122 -16.34 -51.69 -19.55
CA ASN A 122 -15.11 -52.46 -19.37
C ASN A 122 -14.30 -51.91 -18.20
N SER A 123 -14.01 -52.84 -17.29
CA SER A 123 -13.28 -52.67 -16.06
C SER A 123 -11.77 -52.65 -16.33
N GLY A 124 -11.04 -51.87 -15.55
CA GLY A 124 -9.58 -51.84 -15.53
C GLY A 124 -9.06 -51.07 -14.33
N GLN A 125 -9.19 -51.67 -13.15
CA GLN A 125 -8.57 -51.20 -11.91
C GLN A 125 -7.15 -51.75 -11.83
N SER A 126 -6.17 -50.90 -11.60
CA SER A 126 -4.93 -51.25 -10.88
C SER A 126 -4.37 -49.97 -10.27
N GLU A 127 -4.22 -50.04 -8.97
CA GLU A 127 -3.64 -49.05 -8.08
C GLU A 127 -2.13 -48.91 -8.31
N ASP A 128 -1.61 -47.72 -8.02
CA ASP A 128 -0.45 -47.46 -7.15
C ASP A 128 0.57 -46.46 -7.72
N SER A 129 0.63 -45.34 -7.00
CA SER A 129 1.78 -44.52 -6.65
C SER A 129 2.66 -43.83 -7.71
N GLN A 130 2.52 -42.50 -7.66
CA GLN A 130 3.59 -41.52 -7.46
C GLN A 130 4.29 -40.92 -8.69
N GLN A 131 4.37 -39.59 -8.62
CA GLN A 131 5.44 -38.73 -9.13
C GLN A 131 5.20 -37.99 -10.45
N THR A 132 4.46 -36.89 -10.34
CA THR A 132 4.90 -35.49 -10.59
C THR A 132 3.72 -34.74 -11.17
N ALA A 133 2.97 -34.04 -10.31
CA ALA A 133 1.99 -33.07 -10.76
C ALA A 133 2.71 -32.03 -11.63
N PRO A 134 2.15 -31.62 -12.79
CA PRO A 134 2.69 -30.49 -13.50
C PRO A 134 2.52 -29.29 -12.57
N VAL A 135 3.64 -28.73 -12.11
CA VAL A 135 3.65 -27.37 -11.58
C VAL A 135 3.09 -26.54 -12.73
N GLN A 136 1.84 -26.10 -12.60
CA GLN A 136 1.30 -25.05 -13.42
C GLN A 136 2.08 -23.79 -13.08
N GLU A 137 3.26 -23.69 -13.69
CA GLU A 137 3.88 -22.44 -14.05
C GLU A 137 2.75 -21.57 -14.59
N LEU A 138 2.48 -20.45 -13.92
CA LEU A 138 1.65 -19.41 -14.49
C LEU A 138 2.35 -18.93 -15.77
N GLU A 139 2.10 -19.62 -16.88
CA GLU A 139 2.41 -19.21 -18.24
C GLU A 139 1.47 -18.05 -18.60
N GLN A 140 1.62 -16.93 -17.89
CA GLN A 140 1.29 -15.63 -18.42
C GLN A 140 2.40 -15.30 -19.41
N SER A 141 2.07 -15.36 -20.70
CA SER A 141 2.91 -14.89 -21.82
C SER A 141 3.83 -13.74 -21.38
N PRO A 142 5.17 -13.85 -21.53
CA PRO A 142 6.08 -12.95 -20.85
C PRO A 142 6.04 -11.59 -21.53
N GLN A 143 5.14 -10.72 -21.07
CA GLN A 143 5.39 -9.29 -21.13
C GLN A 143 6.66 -9.07 -20.31
N ARG A 144 7.80 -8.96 -21.01
CA ARG A 144 9.12 -8.95 -20.41
C ARG A 144 9.21 -7.76 -19.45
N TYR A 145 9.23 -8.06 -18.15
CA TYR A 145 9.57 -7.07 -17.15
C TYR A 145 11.04 -6.66 -17.30
N VAL A 146 11.31 -5.36 -17.42
CA VAL A 146 12.66 -4.78 -17.40
C VAL A 146 13.25 -4.84 -15.99
N ARG A 147 12.42 -4.65 -14.97
CA ARG A 147 12.79 -4.75 -13.54
C ARG A 147 11.73 -5.56 -12.79
N PRO A 148 11.76 -6.90 -12.84
CA PRO A 148 10.77 -7.72 -12.15
C PRO A 148 10.85 -7.54 -10.63
N ALA A 149 9.71 -7.67 -9.95
CA ALA A 149 9.68 -7.85 -8.51
C ALA A 149 10.39 -9.16 -8.12
N PRO A 150 11.01 -9.22 -6.93
CA PRO A 150 11.61 -10.47 -6.44
C PRO A 150 10.52 -11.53 -6.22
N ALA A 151 10.86 -12.80 -6.39
CA ALA A 151 9.90 -13.90 -6.34
C ALA A 151 9.18 -14.04 -4.98
N ASN A 152 9.81 -13.56 -3.90
CA ASN A 152 9.26 -13.55 -2.55
C ASN A 152 8.49 -12.26 -2.20
N ALA A 153 8.15 -11.42 -3.19
CA ALA A 153 7.34 -10.24 -2.95
C ALA A 153 5.96 -10.61 -2.40
N LEU A 154 5.53 -9.87 -1.38
CA LEU A 154 4.16 -9.92 -0.86
C LEU A 154 3.18 -9.39 -1.91
N ARG A 155 1.88 -9.65 -1.73
CA ARG A 155 0.83 -9.23 -2.68
C ARG A 155 -0.15 -8.27 -2.04
N GLU A 156 0.38 -7.25 -1.38
CA GLU A 156 -0.38 -6.25 -0.64
C GLU A 156 -0.51 -4.98 -1.48
N ALA A 157 -1.75 -4.58 -1.76
CA ALA A 157 -2.04 -3.40 -2.58
C ALA A 157 -1.97 -2.09 -1.79
N LYS A 158 -2.04 -2.14 -0.45
CA LYS A 158 -1.99 -0.98 0.44
C LYS A 158 -0.98 -1.25 1.54
N VAL A 159 0.10 -0.48 1.56
CA VAL A 159 1.23 -0.74 2.46
C VAL A 159 1.71 0.50 3.18
N ASP A 160 2.16 0.30 4.41
CA ASP A 160 2.88 1.31 5.19
C ASP A 160 4.34 0.90 5.36
N THR A 161 5.18 1.92 5.51
CA THR A 161 6.54 1.76 6.07
C THR A 161 6.49 1.46 7.57
N PRO A 162 7.52 0.79 8.15
CA PRO A 162 7.61 0.59 9.60
C PRO A 162 7.52 1.88 10.42
N SER A 163 8.05 2.98 9.88
CA SER A 163 8.01 4.29 10.55
C SER A 163 6.64 4.97 10.50
N LYS A 164 5.66 4.39 9.79
CA LYS A 164 4.31 4.97 9.55
C LYS A 164 4.31 6.37 8.92
N ASN A 165 5.41 6.77 8.30
CA ASN A 165 5.52 8.09 7.69
C ASN A 165 5.18 8.09 6.20
N ILE A 166 5.38 6.94 5.55
CA ILE A 166 5.04 6.72 4.14
C ILE A 166 4.00 5.61 4.04
N SER A 167 2.92 5.91 3.31
CA SER A 167 1.88 4.96 2.90
C SER A 167 1.82 4.93 1.37
N CYS A 168 1.58 3.75 0.82
CA CYS A 168 1.47 3.54 -0.62
C CYS A 168 0.26 2.70 -0.99
N GLU A 169 -0.33 3.04 -2.13
CA GLU A 169 -1.37 2.28 -2.80
C GLU A 169 -0.85 1.84 -4.18
N LEU A 170 -0.76 0.53 -4.39
CA LEU A 170 -0.47 -0.06 -5.68
C LEU A 170 -1.80 -0.41 -6.33
N ARG A 171 -2.08 0.21 -7.47
CA ARG A 171 -3.29 0.04 -8.27
C ARG A 171 -2.93 -0.58 -9.61
N SER A 172 -3.93 -0.83 -10.45
CA SER A 172 -3.71 -1.36 -11.80
C SER A 172 -2.98 -0.39 -12.72
N ASP A 173 -3.01 0.91 -12.43
CA ASP A 173 -2.48 2.00 -13.27
C ASP A 173 -1.22 2.67 -12.71
N GLY A 174 -0.85 2.39 -11.45
CA GLY A 174 0.33 2.98 -10.84
C GLY A 174 0.60 2.51 -9.41
N ALA A 175 1.79 2.81 -8.91
CA ALA A 175 2.09 2.84 -7.48
C ALA A 175 2.16 4.29 -7.01
N TYR A 176 1.34 4.62 -6.02
CA TYR A 176 1.13 5.97 -5.52
C TYR A 176 1.51 6.02 -4.04
N CYS A 177 2.41 6.91 -3.66
CA CYS A 177 2.86 7.03 -2.27
C CYS A 177 2.68 8.46 -1.76
N SER A 178 2.41 8.57 -0.46
CA SER A 178 2.35 9.84 0.27
C SER A 178 3.27 9.81 1.48
N ILE A 179 3.95 10.93 1.75
CA ILE A 179 4.77 11.16 2.94
C ILE A 179 4.29 12.40 3.69
N LYS A 180 4.22 12.31 5.03
CA LYS A 180 3.83 13.44 5.88
C LYS A 180 5.05 14.28 6.24
N ASP A 181 5.89 13.71 7.10
CA ASP A 181 7.01 14.39 7.73
C ASP A 181 8.20 14.31 6.79
N ARG A 182 8.72 15.46 6.38
CA ARG A 182 9.75 15.59 5.37
C ARG A 182 10.63 16.80 5.63
N ASP A 183 11.88 16.69 5.21
CA ASP A 183 12.91 17.72 5.38
C ASP A 183 13.24 18.43 4.04
N PHE A 184 12.49 18.08 2.98
CA PHE A 184 12.55 18.72 1.67
C PHE A 184 11.30 19.57 1.41
N GLY A 185 11.44 20.53 0.48
CA GLY A 185 10.32 21.36 0.06
C GLY A 185 9.21 20.55 -0.60
N SER A 186 8.12 21.21 -0.98
CA SER A 186 6.98 20.57 -1.62
C SER A 186 7.23 20.07 -3.05
N GLY A 187 8.44 20.21 -3.60
CA GLY A 187 8.72 19.92 -5.01
C GLY A 187 8.03 20.93 -5.93
N GLY A 188 7.40 20.46 -7.00
CA GLY A 188 6.46 21.25 -7.81
C GLY A 188 5.13 21.53 -7.12
N CYS A 189 4.90 21.01 -5.91
CA CYS A 189 3.69 21.26 -5.13
C CYS A 189 3.77 22.54 -4.29
N SER A 190 2.62 22.98 -3.75
CA SER A 190 2.54 24.11 -2.82
C SER A 190 3.25 23.82 -1.49
N ALA A 191 3.92 24.82 -0.92
CA ALA A 191 4.61 24.72 0.37
C ALA A 191 3.67 24.35 1.53
N ASP A 192 2.39 24.73 1.43
CA ASP A 192 1.36 24.48 2.44
C ASP A 192 0.74 23.07 2.34
N ALA A 193 1.22 22.23 1.41
CA ALA A 193 0.70 20.88 1.26
C ALA A 193 1.05 20.02 2.49
N THR A 194 0.02 19.52 3.18
CA THR A 194 0.19 18.60 4.32
C THR A 194 0.98 17.35 3.93
N TRP A 195 0.65 16.78 2.77
CA TRP A 195 1.26 15.57 2.23
C TRP A 195 2.01 15.89 0.95
N TYR A 196 3.20 15.32 0.80
CA TYR A 196 3.85 15.20 -0.49
C TYR A 196 3.53 13.83 -1.08
N SER A 197 3.12 13.80 -2.34
CA SER A 197 2.71 12.57 -3.00
C SER A 197 3.33 12.45 -4.38
N ILE A 198 3.74 11.23 -4.74
CA ILE A 198 4.43 10.90 -5.99
C ILE A 198 3.93 9.54 -6.48
N ALA A 199 3.91 9.35 -7.79
CA ALA A 199 3.47 8.13 -8.42
C ALA A 199 4.40 7.68 -9.54
N THR A 200 4.50 6.37 -9.74
CA THR A 200 5.01 5.77 -10.97
C THR A 200 3.84 5.10 -11.67
N THR A 201 3.65 5.44 -12.94
CA THR A 201 2.53 4.98 -13.78
C THR A 201 3.07 4.31 -15.04
N THR A 202 2.20 4.00 -16.00
CA THR A 202 2.62 3.57 -17.34
C THR A 202 3.27 4.69 -18.15
N GLN A 203 3.01 5.96 -17.81
CA GLN A 203 3.54 7.14 -18.51
C GLN A 203 4.86 7.65 -17.92
N GLY A 204 5.31 7.07 -16.81
CA GLY A 204 6.50 7.50 -16.07
C GLY A 204 6.16 7.98 -14.67
N VAL A 205 7.06 8.78 -14.09
CA VAL A 205 6.95 9.28 -12.72
C VAL A 205 6.37 10.68 -12.70
N GLU A 206 5.40 10.91 -11.82
CA GLU A 206 4.70 12.19 -11.68
C GLU A 206 4.47 12.57 -10.22
N GLU A 207 4.56 13.87 -9.91
CA GLU A 207 4.13 14.40 -8.62
C GLU A 207 2.59 14.49 -8.57
N ARG A 208 2.01 14.15 -7.42
CA ARG A 208 0.55 14.09 -7.20
C ARG A 208 0.13 15.13 -6.17
N CYS A 209 0.43 16.39 -6.45
CA CYS A 209 0.17 17.50 -5.54
C CYS A 209 -1.31 17.57 -5.12
N GLY A 210 -1.56 17.83 -3.84
CA GLY A 210 -2.91 17.95 -3.29
C GLY A 210 -3.68 16.62 -3.21
N GLN A 211 -3.01 15.49 -3.45
CA GLN A 211 -3.57 14.15 -3.27
C GLN A 211 -2.90 13.46 -2.08
N SER A 212 -3.60 12.50 -1.47
CA SER A 212 -3.07 11.64 -0.42
C SER A 212 -3.46 10.19 -0.66
N PHE A 213 -2.52 9.26 -0.45
CA PHE A 213 -2.67 7.83 -0.67
C PHE A 213 -2.59 7.09 0.67
N LEU A 214 -3.59 7.35 1.50
CA LEU A 214 -3.74 6.84 2.87
C LEU A 214 -4.95 5.90 3.00
N GLY A 215 -5.55 5.52 1.88
CA GLY A 215 -6.80 4.78 1.80
C GLY A 215 -8.02 5.55 2.27
N ASN A 216 -9.11 4.80 2.39
CA ASN A 216 -10.39 5.26 2.90
C ASN A 216 -10.58 4.81 4.35
N VAL A 217 -11.57 5.39 5.02
CA VAL A 217 -11.98 4.94 6.36
C VAL A 217 -12.37 3.46 6.31
N GLY A 218 -11.69 2.65 7.12
CA GLY A 218 -11.90 1.20 7.19
C GLY A 218 -10.94 0.38 6.32
N ASP A 219 -10.14 1.01 5.46
CA ASP A 219 -9.08 0.33 4.73
C ASP A 219 -8.03 -0.21 5.70
N ARG A 220 -7.47 -1.38 5.37
CA ARG A 220 -6.34 -1.96 6.08
C ARG A 220 -5.06 -1.75 5.27
N PHE A 221 -4.03 -1.28 5.95
CA PHE A 221 -2.67 -1.18 5.40
C PHE A 221 -1.82 -2.28 5.99
N TYR A 222 -1.10 -3.01 5.14
CA TYR A 222 -0.10 -3.96 5.58
C TYR A 222 1.19 -3.22 5.89
N GLU A 223 1.75 -3.41 7.10
CA GLU A 223 3.04 -2.85 7.43
C GLU A 223 4.16 -3.75 6.90
N LEU A 224 4.90 -3.26 5.91
CA LEU A 224 6.08 -3.93 5.41
C LEU A 224 7.22 -3.79 6.43
N GLN A 225 8.01 -4.83 6.62
CA GLN A 225 9.28 -4.77 7.35
C GLN A 225 10.41 -4.31 6.41
N TYR A 226 11.46 -3.70 6.95
CA TYR A 226 12.63 -3.33 6.14
C TYR A 226 13.20 -4.54 5.38
N GLY A 227 13.50 -4.34 4.10
CA GLY A 227 13.92 -5.37 3.15
C GLY A 227 12.75 -6.10 2.46
N GLN A 228 11.50 -5.88 2.88
CA GLN A 228 10.35 -6.49 2.22
C GLN A 228 9.92 -5.72 0.98
N THR A 229 9.43 -6.49 0.00
CA THR A 229 8.84 -6.00 -1.23
C THR A 229 7.39 -6.44 -1.33
N THR A 230 6.52 -5.56 -1.82
CA THR A 230 5.17 -5.91 -2.27
C THR A 230 5.05 -5.72 -3.78
N VAL A 231 4.17 -6.48 -4.41
CA VAL A 231 3.83 -6.38 -5.83
C VAL A 231 2.32 -6.42 -6.02
N ASN A 232 1.82 -5.55 -6.90
CA ASN A 232 0.45 -5.62 -7.39
C ASN A 232 0.43 -5.32 -8.90
N GLY A 233 0.05 -6.33 -9.69
CA GLY A 233 0.10 -6.24 -11.16
C GLY A 233 1.50 -5.88 -11.67
N ASP A 234 1.59 -4.80 -12.43
CA ASP A 234 2.83 -4.31 -13.04
C ASP A 234 3.69 -3.47 -12.10
N PHE A 235 3.23 -3.16 -10.88
CA PHE A 235 3.94 -2.26 -9.98
C PHE A 235 4.43 -2.97 -8.73
N ALA A 236 5.58 -2.56 -8.23
CA ALA A 236 6.17 -3.09 -7.02
C ALA A 236 6.78 -1.98 -6.16
N CYS A 237 6.81 -2.22 -4.85
CA CYS A 237 7.39 -1.31 -3.87
C CYS A 237 8.22 -2.09 -2.85
N THR A 238 9.43 -1.63 -2.58
CA THR A 238 10.34 -2.17 -1.57
C THR A 238 10.58 -1.11 -0.50
N VAL A 239 10.51 -1.51 0.77
CA VAL A 239 10.89 -0.64 1.87
C VAL A 239 12.30 -0.99 2.34
N GLU A 240 13.15 0.03 2.43
CA GLU A 240 14.50 -0.03 2.97
C GLU A 240 14.64 1.04 4.06
N GLU A 241 15.71 0.99 4.85
CA GLU A 241 16.01 2.04 5.84
C GLU A 241 16.22 3.41 5.17
N THR A 242 16.66 3.39 3.92
CA THR A 242 16.89 4.57 3.09
C THR A 242 15.61 5.18 2.51
N GLY A 243 14.48 4.47 2.54
CA GLY A 243 13.18 4.94 2.05
C GLY A 243 12.32 3.86 1.40
N MET A 244 11.19 4.30 0.84
CA MET A 244 10.28 3.47 0.05
C MET A 244 10.61 3.63 -1.44
N THR A 245 10.93 2.55 -2.12
CA THR A 245 11.21 2.54 -3.57
C THR A 245 10.09 1.84 -4.33
N CYS A 246 9.40 2.56 -5.21
CA CYS A 246 8.33 2.01 -6.04
C CYS A 246 8.67 2.11 -7.53
N TRP A 247 8.32 1.10 -8.32
CA TRP A 247 8.63 1.07 -9.75
C TRP A 247 7.56 0.31 -10.56
N ASN A 248 7.55 0.61 -11.86
CA ASN A 248 6.84 -0.15 -12.87
C ASN A 248 7.77 -1.26 -13.37
N GLN A 249 7.37 -2.52 -13.20
CA GLN A 249 8.16 -3.69 -13.56
C GLN A 249 8.40 -3.79 -15.07
N LYS A 250 7.47 -3.28 -15.90
CA LYS A 250 7.58 -3.30 -17.37
C LYS A 250 8.59 -2.29 -17.88
N THR A 251 8.56 -1.06 -17.36
CA THR A 251 9.43 0.02 -17.86
C THR A 251 10.72 0.18 -17.07
N GLY A 252 10.74 -0.30 -15.82
CA GLY A 252 11.81 -0.03 -14.85
C GLY A 252 11.71 1.35 -14.20
N ALA A 253 10.83 2.23 -14.70
CA ALA A 253 10.70 3.59 -14.21
C ALA A 253 10.10 3.63 -12.80
N GLY A 254 10.63 4.49 -11.94
CA GLY A 254 10.23 4.51 -10.54
C GLY A 254 10.83 5.64 -9.74
N PHE A 255 10.59 5.58 -8.45
CA PHE A 255 11.09 6.56 -7.51
C PHE A 255 11.50 5.91 -6.19
N THR A 256 12.38 6.59 -5.46
CA THR A 256 12.63 6.37 -4.04
C THR A 256 12.16 7.60 -3.28
N LEU A 257 11.37 7.39 -2.22
CA LEU A 257 10.80 8.43 -1.36
C LEU A 257 11.25 8.22 0.08
N ALA A 258 11.79 9.28 0.69
CA ALA A 258 12.27 9.27 2.07
C ALA A 258 12.09 10.65 2.71
N ARG A 259 12.29 10.75 4.03
CA ARG A 259 12.23 12.04 4.73
C ARG A 259 13.19 13.09 4.18
N ALA A 260 14.40 12.66 3.79
CA ALA A 260 15.45 13.55 3.30
C ALA A 260 15.24 14.03 1.85
N GLY A 261 14.37 13.37 1.09
CA GLY A 261 14.14 13.71 -0.32
C GLY A 261 13.50 12.58 -1.12
N TYR A 262 13.37 12.81 -2.42
CA TYR A 262 12.97 11.81 -3.39
C TYR A 262 13.90 11.81 -4.61
N GLN A 263 13.94 10.68 -5.30
CA GLN A 263 14.70 10.49 -6.53
C GLN A 263 13.86 9.68 -7.51
N THR A 264 14.01 9.96 -8.80
CA THR A 264 13.34 9.22 -9.88
C THR A 264 14.37 8.56 -10.79
N PHE A 265 13.98 7.47 -11.45
CA PHE A 265 14.79 6.69 -12.38
C PHE A 265 13.93 6.04 -13.47
#